data_AF-A0A2M7JWF6-F1
#
_entry.id   AF-A0A2M7JWF6-F1
#
_cell.length_a   1.000
_cell.length_b   1.000
_cell.length_c   1.000
_cell.angle_alpha   90.00
_cell.angle_beta   90.00
_cell.angle_gamma   90.00
#
_symmetry.space_group_name_H-M   'P 1'
#
loop_
_entity.id
_entity.type
_entity.pdbx_description
1 polymer ?
#
loop_
_entity_poly.entity_id
_entity_poly.type
_entity_poly.pdbx_seq_one_letter_code
_entity_poly.pdbx_strand_id
1 'polypeptide(L)'
;MLKFRVPHLPFWVWTLGGVLTILALNAAITLPTYTTTKKEFCISCHHQQRESSFWEQSTLHPKINCSECHATGHALMPSINIFPLQSGGEHAGFSAKLDQINPNCIRCHPGVFAIERTSPNLNPYNISIPHRFHIEQLKNSCTFCHYNIYHDPHDPPTFRPTKEACFECHRREKTSCSTCHPKKAIPLPKTIEVSHSECSKCHKGFEDAKIKIYDLPFPHRKHIARILNCDVCHASGEEHGKILKTRVECLRCHHQTASNCTKCHDTQVRFIQGEALGEKEAHPDVMAEGVKCVECHTTISRRHSLAEVKKTCVQCHESKYGIMTDEWQQEISTKVKKLKLSLDTLRFQKKMAPDPEKRKVDALIKRVEDILKVVDEDKSKGVHNFIYTKKLLSEAEKKVFSAKRSLSKWLE
;
A
#
# COMPACT_ATOMS: atom_id res chain seq x y z
N MET A 1 -64.94 -59.32 -6.51
CA MET A 1 -64.06 -59.08 -7.68
C MET A 1 -64.83 -58.27 -8.72
N LEU A 2 -64.60 -56.96 -8.81
CA LEU A 2 -65.14 -56.14 -9.91
C LEU A 2 -64.37 -56.48 -11.19
N LYS A 3 -65.01 -57.16 -12.15
CA LYS A 3 -64.45 -57.32 -13.51
C LYS A 3 -64.56 -55.98 -14.23
N PHE A 4 -63.48 -55.20 -14.24
CA PHE A 4 -63.36 -54.04 -15.12
C PHE A 4 -63.37 -54.52 -16.57
N ARG A 5 -64.48 -54.32 -17.28
CA ARG A 5 -64.55 -54.47 -18.73
C ARG A 5 -64.08 -53.15 -19.35
N VAL A 6 -62.88 -53.15 -19.91
CA VAL A 6 -62.41 -52.00 -20.70
C VAL A 6 -63.23 -51.95 -21.99
N PRO A 7 -63.90 -50.83 -22.31
CA PRO A 7 -64.70 -50.73 -23.52
C PRO A 7 -63.81 -50.85 -24.77
N HIS A 8 -64.26 -51.63 -25.77
CA HIS A 8 -63.59 -51.74 -27.08
C HIS A 8 -63.79 -50.45 -27.89
N LEU A 9 -63.03 -49.42 -27.53
CA LEU A 9 -62.95 -48.17 -28.27
C LEU A 9 -61.81 -48.24 -29.31
N PRO A 10 -61.95 -47.56 -30.46
CA PRO A 10 -60.89 -47.51 -31.46
C PRO A 10 -59.65 -46.80 -30.91
N PHE A 11 -58.46 -47.20 -31.36
CA PHE A 11 -57.16 -46.74 -30.84
C PHE A 11 -57.04 -45.21 -30.75
N TRP A 12 -57.61 -44.47 -31.71
CA TRP A 12 -57.57 -43.00 -31.74
C TRP A 12 -58.32 -42.35 -30.56
N VAL A 13 -59.34 -43.00 -29.99
CA VAL A 13 -60.06 -42.49 -28.81
C VAL A 13 -59.20 -42.65 -27.56
N TRP A 14 -58.46 -43.75 -27.45
CA TRP A 14 -57.51 -43.96 -26.35
C TRP A 14 -56.32 -43.00 -26.44
N THR A 15 -55.80 -42.72 -27.63
CA THR A 15 -54.72 -41.74 -27.79
C THR A 15 -55.20 -40.32 -27.52
N LEU A 16 -56.37 -39.92 -28.03
CA LEU A 16 -56.96 -38.60 -27.74
C LEU A 16 -57.26 -38.44 -26.24
N GLY A 17 -57.85 -39.46 -25.62
CA GLY A 17 -58.11 -39.47 -24.17
C GLY A 17 -56.82 -39.37 -23.35
N GLY A 18 -55.76 -40.08 -23.75
CA GLY A 18 -54.44 -40.00 -23.14
C GLY A 18 -53.83 -38.60 -23.25
N VAL A 19 -53.86 -37.99 -24.45
CA VAL A 19 -53.34 -36.63 -24.68
C VAL A 19 -54.13 -35.60 -23.86
N LEU A 20 -55.46 -35.66 -23.87
CA LEU A 20 -56.29 -34.75 -23.07
C LEU A 20 -56.04 -34.90 -21.57
N THR A 21 -55.82 -36.13 -21.09
CA THR A 21 -55.47 -36.39 -19.68
C THR A 21 -54.13 -35.77 -19.33
N ILE A 22 -53.11 -35.93 -20.18
CA ILE A 22 -51.79 -35.31 -20.00
C ILE A 22 -51.89 -33.79 -20.01
N LEU A 23 -52.65 -33.20 -20.94
CA LEU A 23 -52.84 -31.75 -21.00
C LEU A 23 -53.59 -31.23 -19.76
N ALA A 24 -54.62 -31.93 -19.30
CA ALA A 24 -55.36 -31.58 -18.10
C ALA A 24 -54.48 -31.66 -16.84
N LEU A 25 -53.65 -32.69 -16.70
CA LEU A 25 -52.67 -32.83 -15.62
C LEU A 25 -51.63 -31.70 -15.65
N ASN A 26 -51.09 -31.40 -16.83
CA ASN A 26 -50.14 -30.29 -16.98
C ASN A 26 -50.79 -28.95 -16.63
N ALA A 27 -51.99 -28.66 -17.13
CA ALA A 27 -52.72 -27.43 -16.82
C ALA A 27 -53.07 -27.34 -15.32
N ALA A 28 -53.50 -28.44 -14.71
CA ALA A 28 -53.83 -28.52 -13.30
C ALA A 28 -52.63 -28.24 -12.39
N ILE A 29 -51.40 -28.55 -12.83
CA ILE A 29 -50.17 -28.23 -12.08
C ILE A 29 -49.69 -26.82 -12.41
N THR A 30 -49.47 -26.53 -13.69
CA THR A 30 -48.82 -25.28 -14.16
C THR A 30 -49.63 -24.02 -13.93
N LEU A 31 -50.96 -24.07 -14.01
CA LEU A 31 -51.77 -22.87 -13.83
C LEU A 31 -51.76 -22.39 -12.36
N PRO A 32 -51.95 -23.26 -11.35
CA PRO A 32 -51.77 -22.86 -9.96
C PRO A 32 -50.34 -22.47 -9.61
N THR A 33 -49.31 -23.13 -10.14
CA THR A 33 -47.91 -22.71 -9.90
C THR A 33 -47.67 -21.30 -10.45
N TYR A 34 -48.19 -21.01 -11.64
CA TYR A 34 -48.03 -19.72 -12.29
C TYR A 34 -48.75 -18.60 -11.55
N THR A 35 -49.97 -18.84 -11.04
CA THR A 35 -50.75 -17.82 -10.34
C THR A 35 -50.23 -17.56 -8.94
N THR A 36 -49.83 -18.60 -8.20
CA THR A 36 -49.36 -18.49 -6.81
C THR A 36 -47.96 -17.90 -6.67
N THR A 37 -47.27 -17.64 -7.77
CA THR A 37 -45.92 -17.05 -7.80
C THR A 37 -45.89 -15.58 -8.21
N LYS A 38 -47.07 -14.97 -8.39
CA LYS A 38 -47.25 -13.56 -8.77
C LYS A 38 -47.45 -12.66 -7.56
N LYS A 39 -47.04 -11.39 -7.70
CA LYS A 39 -47.21 -10.33 -6.70
C LYS A 39 -48.67 -10.19 -6.25
N GLU A 40 -49.60 -10.26 -7.20
CA GLU A 40 -51.04 -10.10 -6.97
C GLU A 40 -51.58 -11.17 -6.00
N PHE A 41 -51.06 -12.39 -6.10
CA PHE A 41 -51.42 -13.46 -5.18
C PHE A 41 -50.85 -13.20 -3.79
N CYS A 42 -49.56 -12.86 -3.67
CA CYS A 42 -48.95 -12.58 -2.36
C CYS A 42 -49.63 -11.41 -1.62
N ILE A 43 -50.00 -10.35 -2.34
CA ILE A 43 -50.67 -9.17 -1.76
C ILE A 43 -52.10 -9.49 -1.29
N SER A 44 -52.74 -10.55 -1.78
CA SER A 44 -54.07 -10.95 -1.27
C SER A 44 -54.05 -11.25 0.24
N CYS A 45 -52.93 -11.79 0.74
CA CYS A 45 -52.68 -11.97 2.17
C CYS A 45 -51.91 -10.77 2.76
N HIS A 46 -50.88 -10.29 2.08
CA HIS A 46 -50.04 -9.16 2.51
C HIS A 46 -50.59 -7.79 2.09
N HIS A 47 -51.91 -7.60 2.22
CA HIS A 47 -52.62 -6.41 1.70
C HIS A 47 -52.10 -5.08 2.26
N GLN A 48 -51.64 -5.06 3.52
CA GLN A 48 -51.07 -3.86 4.15
C GLN A 48 -49.77 -3.39 3.49
N GLN A 49 -49.12 -4.25 2.71
CA GLN A 49 -47.88 -3.92 2.00
C GLN A 49 -48.14 -3.49 0.54
N ARG A 50 -49.39 -3.37 0.10
CA ARG A 50 -49.75 -3.13 -1.30
C ARG A 50 -49.10 -1.89 -1.92
N GLU A 51 -48.94 -0.83 -1.13
CA GLU A 51 -48.33 0.44 -1.55
C GLU A 51 -46.85 0.54 -1.17
N SER A 52 -46.25 -0.54 -0.67
CA SER A 52 -44.86 -0.53 -0.29
C SER A 52 -43.93 -0.61 -1.51
N SER A 53 -42.97 0.30 -1.57
CA SER A 53 -41.87 0.26 -2.54
C SER A 53 -41.05 -1.04 -2.46
N PHE A 54 -41.14 -1.80 -1.36
CA PHE A 54 -40.52 -3.12 -1.27
C PHE A 54 -41.02 -4.09 -2.34
N TRP A 55 -42.21 -3.91 -2.92
CA TRP A 55 -42.69 -4.75 -4.02
C TRP A 55 -42.27 -4.27 -5.41
N GLU A 56 -41.48 -3.21 -5.50
CA GLU A 56 -40.89 -2.77 -6.76
C GLU A 56 -39.74 -3.68 -7.15
N GLN A 57 -39.65 -3.97 -8.43
CA GLN A 57 -38.60 -4.85 -8.94
C GLN A 57 -37.28 -4.09 -8.94
N SER A 58 -36.27 -4.64 -8.26
CA SER A 58 -34.90 -4.14 -8.36
C SER A 58 -34.42 -4.07 -9.81
N THR A 59 -33.77 -2.96 -10.17
CA THR A 59 -33.13 -2.77 -11.48
C THR A 59 -31.82 -3.53 -11.62
N LEU A 60 -31.33 -4.13 -10.53
CA LEU A 60 -30.01 -4.76 -10.47
C LEU A 60 -30.05 -6.29 -10.55
N HIS A 61 -31.18 -6.89 -10.18
CA HIS A 61 -31.36 -8.33 -10.23
C HIS A 61 -32.27 -8.71 -11.41
N PRO A 62 -31.97 -9.77 -12.17
CA PRO A 62 -32.85 -10.24 -13.24
C PRO A 62 -34.25 -10.56 -12.70
N LYS A 63 -35.25 -10.42 -13.58
CA LYS A 63 -36.65 -10.71 -13.25
C LYS A 63 -36.82 -12.22 -13.00
N ILE A 64 -37.07 -12.57 -11.75
CA ILE A 64 -37.38 -13.93 -11.30
C ILE A 64 -38.72 -13.93 -10.56
N ASN A 65 -39.36 -15.10 -10.46
CA ASN A 65 -40.60 -15.26 -9.71
C ASN A 65 -40.32 -15.23 -8.20
N CYS A 66 -41.30 -14.81 -7.39
CA CYS A 66 -41.16 -14.71 -5.93
C CYS A 66 -40.78 -16.05 -5.28
N SER A 67 -41.27 -17.16 -5.83
CA SER A 67 -40.96 -18.53 -5.38
C SER A 67 -39.49 -18.89 -5.53
N GLU A 68 -38.77 -18.31 -6.48
CA GLU A 68 -37.36 -18.64 -6.68
C GLU A 68 -36.51 -18.25 -5.46
N CYS A 69 -36.97 -17.29 -4.66
CA CYS A 69 -36.32 -16.87 -3.42
C CYS A 69 -37.06 -17.34 -2.17
N HIS A 70 -38.40 -17.27 -2.17
CA HIS A 70 -39.21 -17.46 -0.96
C HIS A 70 -39.78 -18.87 -0.81
N ALA A 71 -39.79 -19.72 -1.85
CA ALA A 71 -40.38 -21.05 -1.72
C ALA A 71 -39.53 -21.98 -0.84
N THR A 72 -40.19 -22.82 -0.06
CA THR A 72 -39.57 -23.87 0.77
C THR A 72 -39.53 -25.19 -0.01
N GLY A 73 -38.36 -25.61 -0.50
CA GLY A 73 -38.15 -26.91 -1.18
C GLY A 73 -38.65 -26.99 -2.63
N HIS A 74 -38.83 -28.21 -3.15
CA HIS A 74 -39.39 -28.49 -4.50
C HIS A 74 -40.91 -28.32 -4.56
N ALA A 75 -41.46 -27.34 -3.85
CA ALA A 75 -42.90 -27.10 -3.83
C ALA A 75 -43.38 -26.70 -5.23
N LEU A 76 -43.84 -27.68 -6.00
CA LEU A 76 -44.59 -27.44 -7.23
C LEU A 76 -45.83 -26.60 -6.91
N MET A 77 -46.45 -26.79 -5.74
CA MET A 77 -47.64 -26.05 -5.34
C MET A 77 -47.52 -25.60 -3.87
N PRO A 78 -47.63 -24.30 -3.57
CA PRO A 78 -47.53 -23.78 -2.20
C PRO A 78 -48.70 -24.16 -1.28
N SER A 79 -49.76 -24.75 -1.82
CA SER A 79 -51.00 -25.07 -1.11
C SER A 79 -51.36 -26.55 -1.07
N ILE A 80 -50.61 -27.43 -1.75
CA ILE A 80 -50.87 -28.88 -1.72
C ILE A 80 -49.68 -29.59 -1.07
N ASN A 81 -49.86 -29.91 0.20
CA ASN A 81 -48.92 -30.61 1.06
C ASN A 81 -48.88 -32.11 0.67
N ILE A 82 -48.38 -32.44 -0.53
CA ILE A 82 -48.31 -33.85 -0.99
C ILE A 82 -47.23 -34.62 -0.20
N PHE A 83 -46.21 -33.92 0.28
CA PHE A 83 -45.21 -34.44 1.22
C PHE A 83 -45.06 -33.43 2.35
N PRO A 84 -45.35 -33.80 3.61
CA PRO A 84 -45.19 -32.89 4.74
C PRO A 84 -43.70 -32.62 4.93
N LEU A 85 -43.19 -31.55 4.34
CA LEU A 85 -41.86 -31.05 4.66
C LEU A 85 -42.01 -30.28 5.98
N GLN A 86 -41.24 -30.69 6.99
CA GLN A 86 -41.22 -30.11 8.34
C GLN A 86 -40.72 -28.65 8.33
N SER A 87 -41.42 -27.70 7.71
CA SER A 87 -41.19 -26.28 7.93
C SER A 87 -42.19 -25.80 8.98
N GLY A 88 -41.71 -25.61 10.21
CA GLY A 88 -42.49 -25.08 11.33
C GLY A 88 -42.82 -23.59 11.16
N GLY A 89 -43.67 -23.26 10.19
CA GLY A 89 -44.14 -21.90 9.92
C GLY A 89 -45.56 -21.86 9.34
N GLU A 90 -46.24 -20.73 9.52
CA GLU A 90 -47.67 -20.50 9.21
C GLU A 90 -48.03 -20.56 7.70
N HIS A 91 -47.04 -20.70 6.82
CA HIS A 91 -47.22 -20.85 5.37
C HIS A 91 -46.41 -22.05 4.88
N ALA A 92 -47.09 -23.18 4.65
CA ALA A 92 -46.48 -24.48 4.33
C ALA A 92 -45.67 -24.54 2.99
N GLY A 93 -45.46 -23.41 2.30
CA GLY A 93 -44.75 -23.35 1.02
C GLY A 93 -43.91 -22.10 0.76
N PHE A 94 -43.98 -21.06 1.60
CA PHE A 94 -43.22 -19.81 1.43
C PHE A 94 -42.69 -19.28 2.76
N SER A 95 -41.48 -18.73 2.74
CA SER A 95 -40.87 -18.08 3.89
C SER A 95 -39.93 -16.95 3.45
N ALA A 96 -39.95 -15.86 4.21
CA ALA A 96 -38.99 -14.76 4.10
C ALA A 96 -37.86 -14.85 5.15
N LYS A 97 -37.79 -15.95 5.90
CA LYS A 97 -36.72 -16.15 6.89
C LYS A 97 -35.37 -16.36 6.19
N LEU A 98 -34.30 -15.89 6.82
CA LEU A 98 -32.96 -15.86 6.23
C LEU A 98 -32.41 -17.26 5.95
N ASP A 99 -32.72 -18.22 6.81
CA ASP A 99 -32.40 -19.65 6.67
C ASP A 99 -33.05 -20.28 5.44
N GLN A 100 -34.20 -19.77 4.99
CA GLN A 100 -34.86 -20.24 3.77
C GLN A 100 -34.35 -19.56 2.50
N ILE A 101 -34.08 -18.25 2.55
CA ILE A 101 -33.65 -17.49 1.36
C ILE A 101 -32.20 -17.85 0.97
N ASN A 102 -31.33 -18.06 1.94
CA ASN A 102 -29.90 -18.23 1.71
C ASN A 102 -29.54 -19.41 0.77
N PRO A 103 -30.12 -20.62 0.93
CA PRO A 103 -29.89 -21.74 0.00
C PRO A 103 -30.35 -21.43 -1.42
N ASN A 104 -31.44 -20.67 -1.58
CA ASN A 104 -31.98 -20.28 -2.88
C ASN A 104 -31.04 -19.30 -3.61
N CYS A 105 -30.38 -18.37 -2.88
CA CYS A 105 -29.32 -17.54 -3.46
C CYS A 105 -28.14 -18.40 -3.95
N ILE A 106 -27.70 -19.37 -3.16
CA ILE A 106 -26.57 -20.26 -3.48
C ILE A 106 -26.86 -21.12 -4.71
N ARG A 107 -28.12 -21.55 -4.89
CA ARG A 107 -28.55 -22.34 -6.05
C ARG A 107 -28.27 -21.62 -7.38
N CYS A 108 -28.48 -20.31 -7.44
CA CYS A 108 -28.20 -19.49 -8.62
C CYS A 108 -26.77 -18.93 -8.63
N HIS A 109 -26.14 -18.76 -7.45
CA HIS A 109 -24.79 -18.22 -7.29
C HIS A 109 -23.80 -19.21 -6.64
N PRO A 110 -23.63 -20.43 -7.16
CA PRO A 110 -22.78 -21.44 -6.52
C PRO A 110 -21.29 -21.04 -6.48
N GLY A 111 -20.87 -20.19 -7.42
CA GLY A 111 -19.49 -19.71 -7.51
C GLY A 111 -19.09 -18.67 -6.46
N VAL A 112 -20.03 -18.11 -5.68
CA VAL A 112 -19.75 -17.00 -4.76
C VAL A 112 -18.71 -17.36 -3.69
N PHE A 113 -18.64 -18.63 -3.28
CA PHE A 113 -17.69 -19.11 -2.28
C PHE A 113 -16.23 -19.12 -2.74
N ALA A 114 -15.99 -19.07 -4.05
CA ALA A 114 -14.64 -18.96 -4.62
C ALA A 114 -14.23 -17.50 -4.84
N ILE A 115 -15.13 -16.55 -4.62
CA ILE A 115 -14.90 -15.13 -4.86
C ILE A 115 -14.47 -14.47 -3.55
N GLU A 116 -13.19 -14.12 -3.46
CA GLU A 116 -12.67 -13.31 -2.34
C GLU A 116 -12.55 -11.83 -2.69
N ARG A 117 -12.40 -11.52 -3.98
CA ARG A 117 -12.35 -10.17 -4.56
C ARG A 117 -13.03 -10.19 -5.92
N THR A 118 -13.75 -9.12 -6.24
CA THR A 118 -14.47 -8.93 -7.51
C THR A 118 -13.86 -7.81 -8.34
N SER A 119 -14.41 -7.59 -9.53
CA SER A 119 -13.97 -6.50 -10.42
C SER A 119 -14.13 -5.12 -9.76
N PRO A 120 -13.30 -4.13 -10.16
CA PRO A 120 -13.37 -2.77 -9.59
C PRO A 120 -14.74 -2.09 -9.73
N ASN A 121 -15.53 -2.46 -10.75
CA ASN A 121 -16.88 -1.93 -10.95
C ASN A 121 -17.85 -2.37 -9.84
N LEU A 122 -17.68 -3.60 -9.34
CA LEU A 122 -18.51 -4.17 -8.27
C LEU A 122 -17.92 -3.87 -6.88
N ASN A 123 -16.60 -3.73 -6.81
CA ASN A 123 -15.84 -3.51 -5.59
C ASN A 123 -14.83 -2.36 -5.77
N PRO A 124 -15.30 -1.10 -5.78
CA PRO A 124 -14.44 0.07 -6.01
C PRO A 124 -13.39 0.27 -4.93
N TYR A 125 -13.64 -0.27 -3.72
CA TYR A 125 -12.73 -0.20 -2.59
C TYR A 125 -11.91 -1.47 -2.40
N ASN A 126 -11.86 -2.36 -3.39
CA ASN A 126 -11.07 -3.59 -3.40
C ASN A 126 -11.15 -4.40 -2.07
N ILE A 127 -12.32 -4.40 -1.42
CA ILE A 127 -12.58 -5.06 -0.15
C ILE A 127 -12.40 -6.56 -0.34
N SER A 128 -11.63 -7.19 0.54
CA SER A 128 -11.41 -8.63 0.54
C SER A 128 -12.38 -9.29 1.52
N ILE A 129 -13.31 -10.10 1.02
CA ILE A 129 -14.28 -10.83 1.84
C ILE A 129 -14.25 -12.31 1.46
N PRO A 130 -13.66 -13.18 2.30
CA PRO A 130 -13.73 -14.63 2.08
C PRO A 130 -15.15 -15.13 2.40
N HIS A 131 -16.03 -15.21 1.40
CA HIS A 131 -17.43 -15.63 1.58
C HIS A 131 -17.54 -17.01 2.22
N ARG A 132 -16.66 -17.96 1.88
CA ARG A 132 -16.63 -19.30 2.48
C ARG A 132 -16.47 -19.25 4.00
N PHE A 133 -15.55 -18.42 4.49
CA PHE A 133 -15.32 -18.24 5.93
C PHE A 133 -16.57 -17.69 6.62
N HIS A 134 -17.16 -16.62 6.07
CA HIS A 134 -18.29 -15.95 6.69
C HIS A 134 -19.58 -16.76 6.64
N ILE A 135 -19.83 -17.50 5.56
CA ILE A 135 -21.09 -18.22 5.36
C ILE A 135 -21.01 -19.67 5.87
N GLU A 136 -19.96 -20.43 5.51
CA GLU A 136 -19.90 -21.84 5.88
C GLU A 136 -19.35 -22.08 7.30
N GLN A 137 -18.32 -21.34 7.71
CA GLN A 137 -17.66 -21.54 9.00
C GLN A 137 -18.38 -20.79 10.12
N LEU A 138 -18.72 -19.51 9.89
CA LEU A 138 -19.46 -18.70 10.87
C LEU A 138 -20.98 -18.89 10.80
N LYS A 139 -21.49 -19.66 9.84
CA LYS A 139 -22.93 -19.95 9.66
C LYS A 139 -23.79 -18.68 9.44
N ASN A 140 -23.23 -17.63 8.86
CA ASN A 140 -24.02 -16.45 8.47
C ASN A 140 -24.80 -16.70 7.17
N SER A 141 -25.84 -15.89 6.95
CA SER A 141 -26.60 -15.79 5.70
C SER A 141 -26.09 -14.65 4.80
N CYS A 142 -26.23 -14.81 3.47
CA CYS A 142 -25.95 -13.77 2.48
C CYS A 142 -26.65 -12.45 2.80
N THR A 143 -27.88 -12.52 3.30
CA THR A 143 -28.74 -11.37 3.60
C THR A 143 -28.30 -10.53 4.80
N PHE A 144 -27.38 -11.03 5.65
CA PHE A 144 -26.80 -10.19 6.71
C PHE A 144 -25.91 -9.07 6.15
N CYS A 145 -25.27 -9.31 5.01
CA CYS A 145 -24.47 -8.30 4.33
C CYS A 145 -25.23 -7.69 3.15
N HIS A 146 -25.88 -8.53 2.34
CA HIS A 146 -26.62 -8.10 1.16
C HIS A 146 -28.12 -7.97 1.48
N TYR A 147 -28.49 -6.85 2.09
CA TYR A 147 -29.86 -6.60 2.50
C TYR A 147 -30.77 -6.30 1.28
N ASN A 148 -31.94 -6.93 1.23
CA ASN A 148 -33.02 -6.65 0.27
C ASN A 148 -32.61 -6.55 -1.21
N ILE A 149 -31.67 -7.35 -1.73
CA ILE A 149 -31.17 -7.27 -3.13
C ILE A 149 -32.29 -7.11 -4.19
N TYR A 150 -33.39 -7.87 -4.06
CA TYR A 150 -34.52 -7.82 -4.99
C TYR A 150 -35.53 -6.72 -4.66
N HIS A 151 -35.57 -6.27 -3.41
CA HIS A 151 -36.52 -5.31 -2.83
C HIS A 151 -35.83 -4.01 -2.39
N ASP A 152 -34.71 -3.69 -3.04
CA ASP A 152 -33.70 -2.80 -2.46
C ASP A 152 -34.25 -1.37 -2.31
N PRO A 153 -34.44 -0.87 -1.07
CA PRO A 153 -35.03 0.44 -0.86
C PRO A 153 -34.03 1.59 -1.03
N HIS A 154 -32.75 1.30 -1.32
CA HIS A 154 -31.73 2.34 -1.45
C HIS A 154 -31.91 3.17 -2.71
N ASP A 155 -31.60 4.47 -2.61
CA ASP A 155 -31.50 5.39 -3.74
C ASP A 155 -30.07 5.94 -3.84
N PRO A 156 -29.30 5.58 -4.89
CA PRO A 156 -29.65 4.64 -5.96
C PRO A 156 -29.63 3.18 -5.48
N PRO A 157 -30.39 2.28 -6.12
CA PRO A 157 -30.35 0.85 -5.80
C PRO A 157 -28.92 0.30 -5.90
N THR A 158 -28.54 -0.60 -5.00
CA THR A 158 -27.25 -1.27 -4.96
C THR A 158 -27.30 -2.68 -4.33
N PHE A 159 -26.75 -3.69 -5.01
CA PHE A 159 -26.55 -5.02 -4.42
C PHE A 159 -25.35 -5.08 -3.46
N ARG A 160 -24.65 -3.96 -3.23
CA ARG A 160 -23.44 -3.88 -2.43
C ARG A 160 -23.80 -3.75 -0.95
N PRO A 161 -23.17 -4.52 -0.04
CA PRO A 161 -23.32 -4.32 1.39
C PRO A 161 -22.95 -2.89 1.77
N THR A 162 -23.76 -2.29 2.65
CA THR A 162 -23.41 -1.01 3.27
C THR A 162 -22.26 -1.21 4.25
N LYS A 163 -21.57 -0.12 4.59
CA LYS A 163 -20.48 -0.18 5.56
C LYS A 163 -21.01 -0.55 6.96
N GLU A 164 -22.23 -0.15 7.23
CA GLU A 164 -22.98 -0.38 8.46
C GLU A 164 -23.19 -1.88 8.69
N ALA A 165 -23.51 -2.65 7.65
CA ALA A 165 -23.65 -4.11 7.72
C ALA A 165 -22.37 -4.80 8.22
N CYS A 166 -21.18 -4.29 7.86
CA CYS A 166 -19.92 -4.81 8.38
C CYS A 166 -19.75 -4.53 9.88
N PHE A 167 -20.23 -3.38 10.35
CA PHE A 167 -20.04 -2.89 11.71
C PHE A 167 -21.00 -3.46 12.74
N GLU A 168 -22.07 -4.13 12.31
CA GLU A 168 -22.88 -5.00 13.17
C GLU A 168 -22.01 -6.02 13.92
N CYS A 169 -20.96 -6.54 13.25
CA CYS A 169 -20.03 -7.51 13.83
C CYS A 169 -18.62 -6.93 14.08
N HIS A 170 -18.08 -6.12 13.15
CA HIS A 170 -16.71 -5.62 13.21
C HIS A 170 -16.62 -4.22 13.83
N ARG A 171 -16.38 -4.11 15.14
CA ARG A 171 -16.25 -2.78 15.78
C ARG A 171 -14.99 -2.05 15.30
N ARG A 172 -15.13 -0.77 14.91
CA ARG A 172 -14.03 0.09 14.39
C ARG A 172 -12.80 0.14 15.30
N GLU A 173 -13.00 0.10 16.62
CA GLU A 173 -11.92 0.15 17.61
C GLU A 173 -11.13 -1.16 17.71
N LYS A 174 -11.77 -2.28 17.38
CA LYS A 174 -11.21 -3.63 17.56
C LYS A 174 -10.70 -4.24 16.25
N THR A 175 -11.35 -3.92 15.13
CA THR A 175 -10.99 -4.46 13.81
C THR A 175 -10.27 -3.41 12.99
N SER A 176 -9.03 -3.70 12.58
CA SER A 176 -8.28 -2.82 11.70
C SER A 176 -8.94 -2.74 10.32
N CYS A 177 -9.05 -1.53 9.77
CA CYS A 177 -9.53 -1.30 8.41
C CYS A 177 -8.73 -2.13 7.39
N SER A 178 -7.43 -2.30 7.62
CA SER A 178 -6.51 -3.03 6.74
C SER A 178 -6.78 -4.52 6.62
N THR A 179 -7.59 -5.09 7.52
CA THR A 179 -7.99 -6.50 7.46
C THR A 179 -8.82 -6.78 6.23
N CYS A 180 -9.71 -5.86 5.87
CA CYS A 180 -10.60 -6.00 4.71
C CYS A 180 -10.19 -5.09 3.56
N HIS A 181 -9.64 -3.90 3.84
CA HIS A 181 -9.20 -2.95 2.84
C HIS A 181 -7.69 -3.09 2.58
N PRO A 182 -7.25 -3.61 1.42
CA PRO A 182 -5.83 -3.65 1.08
C PRO A 182 -5.25 -2.24 0.97
N LYS A 183 -3.92 -2.11 0.98
CA LYS A 183 -3.28 -0.79 0.82
C LYS A 183 -3.76 -0.11 -0.47
N LYS A 184 -4.06 1.19 -0.39
CA LYS A 184 -4.61 2.02 -1.47
C LYS A 184 -6.07 1.74 -1.87
N ALA A 185 -6.75 0.85 -1.17
CA ALA A 185 -8.18 0.57 -1.38
C ALA A 185 -9.10 1.74 -1.03
N ILE A 186 -8.73 2.48 0.01
CA ILE A 186 -9.51 3.61 0.51
C ILE A 186 -8.87 4.87 -0.07
N PRO A 187 -9.64 5.76 -0.72
CA PRO A 187 -9.14 7.06 -1.14
C PRO A 187 -8.65 7.83 0.08
N LEU A 188 -7.49 8.46 -0.04
CA LEU A 188 -6.90 9.21 1.08
C LEU A 188 -7.87 10.34 1.49
N PRO A 189 -8.07 10.55 2.80
CA PRO A 189 -8.94 11.62 3.25
C PRO A 189 -8.32 12.96 2.84
N LYS A 190 -9.09 13.75 2.10
CA LYS A 190 -8.75 15.11 1.65
C LYS A 190 -9.03 16.16 2.73
N THR A 191 -8.99 15.74 4.01
CA THR A 191 -9.19 16.66 5.12
C THR A 191 -8.00 17.59 5.24
N ILE A 192 -8.30 18.85 5.56
CA ILE A 192 -7.31 19.88 5.90
C ILE A 192 -7.12 19.92 7.42
N GLU A 193 -8.06 19.37 8.19
CA GLU A 193 -7.96 19.26 9.64
C GLU A 193 -6.93 18.20 10.02
N VAL A 194 -5.95 18.61 10.81
CA VAL A 194 -4.85 17.76 11.25
C VAL A 194 -4.95 17.56 12.75
N SER A 195 -5.26 16.34 13.17
CA SER A 195 -5.25 15.96 14.59
C SER A 195 -4.73 14.54 14.79
N HIS A 196 -4.09 14.33 15.92
CA HIS A 196 -3.52 13.03 16.28
C HIS A 196 -4.57 11.91 16.33
N SER A 197 -5.73 12.20 16.93
CA SER A 197 -6.84 11.25 17.07
C SER A 197 -7.43 10.86 15.71
N GLU A 198 -7.60 11.80 14.80
CA GLU A 198 -8.13 11.53 13.47
C GLU A 198 -7.13 10.77 12.60
N CYS A 199 -5.86 11.16 12.60
CA CYS A 199 -4.83 10.45 11.84
C CYS A 199 -4.66 9.01 12.35
N SER A 200 -4.74 8.78 13.67
CA SER A 200 -4.59 7.45 14.28
C SER A 200 -5.68 6.46 13.90
N LYS A 201 -6.86 6.93 13.44
CA LYS A 201 -7.92 6.05 12.92
C LYS A 201 -7.46 5.25 11.70
N CYS A 202 -6.54 5.80 10.91
CA CYS A 202 -5.99 5.16 9.70
C CYS A 202 -4.52 4.76 9.87
N HIS A 203 -3.71 5.56 10.58
CA HIS A 203 -2.26 5.41 10.69
C HIS A 203 -1.80 4.78 12.00
N LYS A 204 -2.43 3.70 12.47
CA LYS A 204 -2.14 3.15 13.81
C LYS A 204 -0.63 2.87 14.02
N GLY A 205 -0.09 3.39 15.12
CA GLY A 205 1.31 3.16 15.53
C GLY A 205 2.36 3.99 14.79
N PHE A 206 1.96 5.06 14.10
CA PHE A 206 2.90 5.92 13.34
C PHE A 206 3.98 6.57 14.22
N GLU A 207 3.69 6.80 15.51
CA GLU A 207 4.60 7.48 16.44
C GLU A 207 5.91 6.70 16.63
N ASP A 208 5.81 5.37 16.63
CA ASP A 208 6.91 4.44 16.85
C ASP A 208 7.53 3.91 15.56
N ALA A 209 7.13 4.49 14.41
CA ALA A 209 7.64 4.07 13.12
C ALA A 209 9.16 4.27 13.06
N LYS A 210 9.89 3.18 12.83
CA LYS A 210 11.34 3.19 12.59
C LYS A 210 11.60 3.64 11.15
N ILE A 211 11.56 4.94 10.93
CA ILE A 211 11.76 5.53 9.60
C ILE A 211 13.12 6.22 9.49
N LYS A 212 13.59 6.37 8.25
CA LYS A 212 14.72 7.20 7.90
C LYS A 212 14.24 8.35 7.02
N ILE A 213 14.72 9.55 7.28
CA ILE A 213 14.51 10.72 6.42
C ILE A 213 15.89 11.20 6.00
N TYR A 214 16.14 11.24 4.69
CA TYR A 214 17.47 11.52 4.11
C TYR A 214 18.59 10.63 4.69
N ASP A 215 18.33 9.32 4.76
CA ASP A 215 19.22 8.28 5.29
C ASP A 215 19.56 8.37 6.79
N LEU A 216 19.02 9.35 7.50
CA LEU A 216 19.19 9.51 8.93
C LEU A 216 18.02 8.87 9.69
N PRO A 217 18.26 8.11 10.76
CA PRO A 217 17.21 7.64 11.65
C PRO A 217 16.38 8.80 12.18
N PHE A 218 15.07 8.76 11.97
CA PHE A 218 14.17 9.82 12.39
C PHE A 218 13.27 9.35 13.53
N PRO A 219 13.54 9.76 14.78
CA PRO A 219 12.72 9.37 15.93
C PRO A 219 11.42 10.16 15.94
N HIS A 220 10.39 9.64 15.26
CA HIS A 220 9.12 10.34 15.03
C HIS A 220 8.42 10.76 16.33
N ARG A 221 8.27 9.85 17.30
CA ARG A 221 7.75 10.11 18.66
C ARG A 221 8.36 11.36 19.32
N LYS A 222 9.68 11.55 19.19
CA LYS A 222 10.36 12.70 19.81
C LYS A 222 10.01 14.02 19.14
N HIS A 223 9.72 14.02 17.85
CA HIS A 223 9.39 15.24 17.10
C HIS A 223 7.94 15.66 17.32
N ILE A 224 6.99 14.72 17.28
CA ILE A 224 5.57 15.01 17.55
C ILE A 224 5.32 15.43 19.00
N ALA A 225 6.10 14.89 19.95
CA ALA A 225 5.96 15.23 21.37
C ALA A 225 6.50 16.65 21.71
N ARG A 226 7.39 17.21 20.89
CA ARG A 226 8.10 18.45 21.22
C ARG A 226 7.84 19.62 20.26
N ILE A 227 7.39 19.39 19.03
CA ILE A 227 7.52 20.43 18.02
C ILE A 227 6.24 20.69 17.21
N LEU A 228 5.52 19.74 16.63
CA LEU A 228 4.64 20.11 15.51
C LEU A 228 3.38 19.26 15.34
N ASN A 229 2.30 19.94 15.00
CA ASN A 229 1.18 19.37 14.25
C ASN A 229 1.71 18.65 12.99
N CYS A 230 0.98 17.62 12.53
CA CYS A 230 1.45 16.78 11.44
C CYS A 230 1.67 17.57 10.13
N ASP A 231 0.92 18.67 9.93
CA ASP A 231 0.93 19.54 8.75
C ASP A 231 2.25 20.28 8.52
N VAL A 232 3.11 20.33 9.54
CA VAL A 232 4.41 21.00 9.38
C VAL A 232 5.36 20.14 8.54
N CYS A 233 5.24 18.82 8.66
CA CYS A 233 6.08 17.88 7.92
C CYS A 233 5.31 17.21 6.78
N HIS A 234 4.02 16.95 6.94
CA HIS A 234 3.18 16.26 5.97
C HIS A 234 2.18 17.21 5.33
N ALA A 235 1.98 17.10 4.01
CA ALA A 235 0.89 17.80 3.35
C ALA A 235 -0.46 17.20 3.75
N SER A 236 -1.49 18.03 3.79
CA SER A 236 -2.90 17.66 3.97
C SER A 236 -3.69 17.87 2.66
N GLY A 237 -4.99 17.59 2.66
CA GLY A 237 -5.83 17.76 1.47
C GLY A 237 -5.48 16.79 0.34
N GLU A 238 -5.30 17.32 -0.87
CA GLU A 238 -5.02 16.54 -2.09
C GLU A 238 -3.67 15.81 -2.05
N GLU A 239 -2.67 16.38 -1.39
CA GLU A 239 -1.30 15.85 -1.34
C GLU A 239 -1.04 15.04 -0.05
N HIS A 240 -2.10 14.56 0.61
CA HIS A 240 -2.04 13.87 1.92
C HIS A 240 -0.78 13.02 2.11
N GLY A 241 -0.02 13.32 3.16
CA GLY A 241 1.11 12.52 3.62
C GLY A 241 2.43 12.82 2.90
N LYS A 242 2.44 13.62 1.83
CA LYS A 242 3.67 14.08 1.17
C LYS A 242 4.55 14.86 2.13
N ILE A 243 5.85 14.57 2.15
CA ILE A 243 6.79 15.31 3.00
C ILE A 243 7.04 16.70 2.40
N LEU A 244 6.70 17.74 3.16
CA LEU A 244 6.85 19.15 2.79
C LEU A 244 8.27 19.68 3.03
N LYS A 245 9.02 19.04 3.93
CA LYS A 245 10.33 19.53 4.37
C LYS A 245 11.44 19.01 3.50
N THR A 246 12.36 19.90 3.14
CA THR A 246 13.67 19.59 2.56
C THR A 246 14.71 19.31 3.64
N ARG A 247 15.85 18.70 3.26
CA ARG A 247 16.97 18.45 4.17
C ARG A 247 17.42 19.73 4.89
N VAL A 248 17.50 20.85 4.18
CA VAL A 248 17.96 22.14 4.72
C VAL A 248 16.98 22.68 5.75
N GLU A 249 15.68 22.49 5.57
CA GLU A 249 14.68 22.95 6.53
C GLU A 249 14.71 22.19 7.86
N CYS A 250 15.11 20.91 7.86
CA CYS A 250 15.34 20.16 9.10
C CYS A 250 16.43 20.82 9.97
N LEU A 251 17.45 21.40 9.32
CA LEU A 251 18.59 22.02 9.99
C LEU A 251 18.21 23.30 10.74
N ARG A 252 17.06 23.92 10.41
CA ARG A 252 16.59 25.13 11.11
C ARG A 252 16.41 24.91 12.61
N CYS A 253 16.03 23.71 13.04
CA CYS A 253 15.95 23.40 14.48
C CYS A 253 17.21 22.68 14.98
N HIS A 254 17.78 21.78 14.16
CA HIS A 254 18.90 20.92 14.59
C HIS A 254 20.29 21.59 14.56
N HIS A 255 20.47 22.71 13.85
CA HIS A 255 21.70 23.53 13.88
C HIS A 255 21.62 24.74 14.85
N GLN A 256 20.50 24.94 15.55
CA GLN A 256 20.34 26.04 16.51
C GLN A 256 20.76 25.66 17.93
N THR A 257 20.61 24.39 18.32
CA THR A 257 21.10 23.88 19.60
C THR A 257 22.55 23.44 19.44
N ALA A 258 23.34 23.49 20.52
CA ALA A 258 24.66 22.86 20.62
C ALA A 258 24.50 21.33 20.51
N SER A 259 24.24 20.87 19.30
CA SER A 259 24.00 19.48 18.95
C SER A 259 25.33 18.76 18.89
N ASN A 260 25.36 17.50 19.29
CA ASN A 260 26.51 16.66 19.02
C ASN A 260 26.62 16.45 17.49
N CYS A 261 27.53 17.20 16.84
CA CYS A 261 27.72 17.20 15.38
C CYS A 261 27.97 15.80 14.83
N THR A 262 28.61 14.92 15.61
CA THR A 262 29.02 13.58 15.19
C THR A 262 27.85 12.66 14.85
N LYS A 263 26.65 12.93 15.38
CA LYS A 263 25.45 12.13 15.07
C LYS A 263 25.01 12.24 13.61
N CYS A 264 25.39 13.30 12.92
CA CYS A 264 25.02 13.55 11.52
C CYS A 264 26.23 13.82 10.61
N HIS A 265 27.36 14.24 11.17
CA HIS A 265 28.60 14.56 10.46
C HIS A 265 29.73 13.56 10.74
N ASP A 266 29.39 12.28 10.92
CA ASP A 266 30.37 11.20 11.15
C ASP A 266 31.46 11.17 10.08
N THR A 267 31.09 11.34 8.80
CA THR A 267 32.06 11.40 7.70
C THR A 267 33.10 12.51 7.91
N GLN A 268 32.67 13.74 8.22
CA GLN A 268 33.60 14.85 8.45
C GLN A 268 34.46 14.61 9.69
N VAL A 269 33.90 14.01 10.75
CA VAL A 269 34.65 13.67 11.97
C VAL A 269 35.76 12.67 11.65
N ARG A 270 35.42 11.57 10.98
CA ARG A 270 36.40 10.55 10.56
C ARG A 270 37.42 11.13 9.58
N PHE A 271 37.03 12.08 8.74
CA PHE A 271 37.93 12.75 7.82
C PHE A 271 38.95 13.64 8.53
N ILE A 272 38.50 14.44 9.52
CA ILE A 272 39.38 15.25 10.38
C ILE A 272 40.36 14.35 11.13
N GLN A 273 39.91 13.20 11.65
CA GLN A 273 40.75 12.22 12.35
C GLN A 273 41.67 11.40 11.42
N GLY A 274 41.51 11.52 10.10
CA GLY A 274 42.31 10.76 9.12
C GLY A 274 42.00 9.27 9.08
N GLU A 275 40.75 8.89 9.34
CA GLU A 275 40.25 7.50 9.40
C GLU A 275 39.04 7.27 8.47
N ALA A 276 38.86 8.11 7.44
CA ALA A 276 37.68 8.09 6.59
C ALA A 276 37.50 6.77 5.82
N LEU A 277 38.58 6.02 5.55
CA LEU A 277 38.55 4.71 4.89
C LEU A 277 38.81 3.54 5.85
N GLY A 278 38.84 3.78 7.16
CA GLY A 278 39.09 2.75 8.16
C GLY A 278 40.55 2.31 8.22
N GLU A 279 41.46 3.26 8.01
CA GLU A 279 42.90 3.06 8.16
C GLU A 279 43.26 2.53 9.55
N LYS A 280 44.28 1.65 9.63
CA LYS A 280 44.77 1.11 10.91
C LYS A 280 45.47 2.15 11.78
N GLU A 281 46.06 3.16 11.13
CA GLU A 281 46.76 4.26 11.79
C GLU A 281 46.07 5.57 11.41
N ALA A 282 45.49 6.23 12.39
CA ALA A 282 44.88 7.54 12.26
C ALA A 282 45.90 8.59 11.82
N HIS A 283 45.46 9.54 11.01
CA HIS A 283 46.27 10.68 10.59
C HIS A 283 45.51 11.98 10.87
N PRO A 284 45.27 12.30 12.16
CA PRO A 284 44.46 13.45 12.52
C PRO A 284 45.09 14.76 12.03
N ASP A 285 44.24 15.72 11.67
CA ASP A 285 44.69 17.08 11.40
C ASP A 285 45.25 17.72 12.69
N VAL A 286 46.16 18.68 12.54
CA VAL A 286 46.74 19.42 13.67
C VAL A 286 45.68 20.16 14.49
N MET A 287 44.52 20.48 13.89
CA MET A 287 43.40 21.11 14.56
C MET A 287 42.38 20.12 15.16
N ALA A 288 42.54 18.81 14.95
CA ALA A 288 41.54 17.80 15.29
C ALA A 288 41.23 17.70 16.80
N GLU A 289 42.22 17.92 17.66
CA GLU A 289 42.07 17.82 19.13
C GLU A 289 41.74 19.17 19.78
N GLY A 290 42.20 20.27 19.18
CA GLY A 290 42.16 21.60 19.81
C GLY A 290 41.05 22.53 19.31
N VAL A 291 40.52 22.31 18.11
CA VAL A 291 39.57 23.24 17.46
C VAL A 291 38.23 22.55 17.23
N LYS A 292 37.17 23.06 17.86
CA LYS A 292 35.81 22.54 17.65
C LYS A 292 35.25 23.02 16.32
N CYS A 293 34.33 22.24 15.74
CA CYS A 293 33.70 22.57 14.45
C CYS A 293 33.07 23.97 14.43
N VAL A 294 32.48 24.40 15.55
CA VAL A 294 31.78 25.70 15.68
C VAL A 294 32.71 26.90 15.74
N GLU A 295 34.00 26.70 16.01
CA GLU A 295 35.01 27.76 16.01
C GLU A 295 35.28 28.26 14.58
N CYS A 296 35.21 27.34 13.60
CA CYS A 296 35.25 27.68 12.18
C CYS A 296 33.84 27.91 11.59
N HIS A 297 32.85 27.13 12.00
CA HIS A 297 31.47 27.20 11.50
C HIS A 297 30.55 28.04 12.40
N THR A 298 30.90 29.30 12.62
CA THR A 298 30.21 30.19 13.56
C THR A 298 28.76 30.55 13.18
N THR A 299 28.40 30.48 11.89
CA THR A 299 27.08 30.84 11.36
C THR A 299 26.19 29.64 10.99
N ILE A 300 26.55 28.42 11.44
CA ILE A 300 25.96 27.14 10.99
C ILE A 300 24.43 27.04 11.06
N SER A 301 23.79 27.82 11.94
CA SER A 301 22.34 27.90 12.12
C SER A 301 21.60 28.60 10.98
N ARG A 302 22.30 29.45 10.22
CA ARG A 302 21.75 30.18 9.06
C ARG A 302 22.38 29.71 7.76
N ARG A 303 23.70 29.49 7.76
CA ARG A 303 24.51 28.96 6.64
C ARG A 303 25.97 28.79 7.09
N HIS A 304 26.72 27.91 6.44
CA HIS A 304 28.13 27.67 6.72
C HIS A 304 28.92 27.95 5.45
N SER A 305 28.88 29.22 5.02
CA SER A 305 29.50 29.64 3.76
C SER A 305 31.03 29.68 3.88
N LEU A 306 31.73 29.30 2.81
CA LEU A 306 33.19 29.34 2.77
C LEU A 306 33.75 30.73 3.10
N ALA A 307 33.08 31.78 2.64
CA ALA A 307 33.48 33.16 2.90
C ALA A 307 33.39 33.55 4.38
N GLU A 308 32.43 33.00 5.13
CA GLU A 308 32.33 33.21 6.58
C GLU A 308 33.38 32.39 7.33
N VAL A 309 33.58 31.12 6.96
CA VAL A 309 34.60 30.24 7.55
C VAL A 309 36.00 30.83 7.38
N LYS A 310 36.35 31.35 6.21
CA LYS A 310 37.67 31.97 6.00
C LYS A 310 37.95 33.17 6.91
N LYS A 311 36.91 33.90 7.31
CA LYS A 311 37.04 35.04 8.23
C LYS A 311 37.33 34.60 9.67
N THR A 312 37.04 33.35 10.04
CA THR A 312 37.37 32.85 11.39
C THR A 312 38.83 32.41 11.47
N CYS A 313 39.42 31.93 10.37
CA CYS A 313 40.84 31.55 10.33
C CYS A 313 41.75 32.69 10.81
N VAL A 314 41.43 33.93 10.40
CA VAL A 314 42.21 35.13 10.72
C VAL A 314 41.99 35.65 12.15
N GLN A 315 41.12 35.01 12.93
CA GLN A 315 40.95 35.32 14.35
C GLN A 315 42.05 34.68 15.21
N CYS A 316 42.61 33.56 14.74
CA CYS A 316 43.72 32.86 15.41
C CYS A 316 45.04 32.92 14.59
N HIS A 317 44.96 33.13 13.28
CA HIS A 317 46.11 33.18 12.38
C HIS A 317 46.23 34.51 11.61
N GLU A 318 47.36 34.72 10.94
CA GLU A 318 47.58 35.89 10.08
C GLU A 318 46.66 35.90 8.84
N SER A 319 46.44 37.07 8.26
CA SER A 319 45.53 37.29 7.10
C SER A 319 45.82 36.39 5.90
N LYS A 320 47.08 35.99 5.70
CA LYS A 320 47.51 35.06 4.63
C LYS A 320 46.90 33.66 4.72
N TYR A 321 46.41 33.22 5.89
CA TYR A 321 45.77 31.91 6.05
C TYR A 321 44.42 31.80 5.31
N GLY A 322 43.72 32.92 5.10
CA GLY A 322 42.53 32.95 4.25
C GLY A 322 42.85 32.58 2.79
N ILE A 323 43.98 33.08 2.29
CA ILE A 323 44.49 32.81 0.92
C ILE A 323 44.98 31.37 0.81
N MET A 324 45.68 30.86 1.83
CA MET A 324 46.12 29.46 1.88
C MET A 324 44.95 28.47 1.74
N THR A 325 43.79 28.81 2.30
CA THR A 325 42.57 27.99 2.15
C THR A 325 42.13 27.90 0.68
N ASP A 326 42.21 28.99 -0.07
CA ASP A 326 41.92 29.00 -1.51
C ASP A 326 42.89 28.12 -2.29
N GLU A 327 44.18 28.27 -2.02
CA GLU A 327 45.25 27.50 -2.67
C GLU A 327 45.05 25.99 -2.43
N TRP A 328 44.79 25.59 -1.18
CA TRP A 328 44.52 24.20 -0.82
C TRP A 328 43.31 23.65 -1.56
N GLN A 329 42.18 24.36 -1.52
CA GLN A 329 40.96 23.91 -2.21
C GLN A 329 41.16 23.82 -3.73
N GLN A 330 41.91 24.75 -4.32
CA GLN A 330 42.23 24.73 -5.75
C GLN A 330 43.15 23.56 -6.10
N GLU A 331 44.19 23.30 -5.31
CA GLU A 331 45.10 22.16 -5.50
C GLU A 331 44.32 20.84 -5.47
N ILE A 332 43.53 20.62 -4.41
CA ILE A 332 42.72 19.41 -4.24
C ILE A 332 41.70 19.27 -5.36
N SER A 333 40.98 20.33 -5.71
CA SER A 333 39.97 20.30 -6.78
C SER A 333 40.59 19.93 -8.13
N THR A 334 41.78 20.47 -8.44
CA THR A 334 42.51 20.19 -9.68
C THR A 334 42.94 18.73 -9.75
N LYS A 335 43.51 18.19 -8.65
CA LYS A 335 43.89 16.78 -8.55
C LYS A 335 42.69 15.84 -8.69
N VAL A 336 41.59 16.13 -7.99
CA VAL A 336 40.34 15.36 -8.07
C VAL A 336 39.79 15.37 -9.50
N LYS A 337 39.78 16.52 -10.19
CA LYS A 337 39.34 16.62 -11.59
C LYS A 337 40.21 15.76 -12.52
N LYS A 338 41.54 15.81 -12.36
CA LYS A 338 42.48 14.99 -13.15
C LYS A 338 42.30 13.49 -12.93
N LEU A 339 42.05 13.08 -11.67
CA LEU A 339 41.78 11.69 -11.32
C LEU A 339 40.46 11.20 -11.89
N LYS A 340 39.37 12.00 -11.80
CA LYS A 340 38.07 11.67 -12.40
C LYS A 340 38.19 11.43 -13.92
N LEU A 341 38.87 12.34 -14.64
CA LEU A 341 39.14 12.16 -16.08
C LEU A 341 39.95 10.89 -16.37
N SER A 342 40.98 10.61 -15.57
CA SER A 342 41.79 9.39 -15.73
C SER A 342 40.99 8.12 -15.46
N LEU A 343 40.06 8.16 -14.52
CA LEU A 343 39.16 7.06 -14.18
C LEU A 343 38.19 6.75 -15.32
N ASP A 344 37.64 7.78 -15.97
CA ASP A 344 36.77 7.61 -17.13
C ASP A 344 37.52 7.01 -18.32
N THR A 345 38.76 7.43 -18.56
CA THR A 345 39.64 6.79 -19.56
C THR A 345 39.89 5.32 -19.23
N LEU A 346 40.20 5.00 -17.96
CA LEU A 346 40.43 3.62 -17.51
C LEU A 346 39.19 2.74 -17.69
N ARG A 347 38.00 3.27 -17.38
CA ARG A 347 36.73 2.56 -17.58
C ARG A 347 36.49 2.23 -19.05
N PHE A 348 36.85 3.12 -19.98
CA PHE A 348 36.76 2.86 -21.40
C PHE A 348 37.75 1.77 -21.85
N GLN A 349 39.03 1.90 -21.48
CA GLN A 349 40.08 0.93 -21.83
C GLN A 349 39.80 -0.47 -21.27
N LYS A 350 39.26 -0.56 -20.05
CA LYS A 350 38.86 -1.82 -19.42
C LYS A 350 37.86 -2.63 -20.24
N LYS A 351 36.95 -1.99 -20.99
CA LYS A 351 35.94 -2.68 -21.81
C LYS A 351 36.57 -3.57 -22.88
N MET A 352 37.77 -3.23 -23.33
CA MET A 352 38.47 -3.93 -24.41
C MET A 352 39.33 -5.09 -23.87
N ALA A 353 39.70 -5.08 -22.59
CA ALA A 353 40.60 -6.07 -21.98
C ALA A 353 39.96 -7.47 -21.76
N PRO A 354 40.74 -8.53 -21.51
CA PRO A 354 40.29 -9.86 -21.10
C PRO A 354 39.97 -9.95 -19.59
N ASP A 355 39.23 -10.98 -19.19
CA ASP A 355 38.63 -11.09 -17.85
C ASP A 355 39.60 -11.14 -16.64
N PRO A 356 40.77 -11.80 -16.69
CA PRO A 356 41.72 -11.80 -15.56
C PRO A 356 42.28 -10.40 -15.25
N GLU A 357 42.56 -9.62 -16.31
CA GLU A 357 43.07 -8.26 -16.27
C GLU A 357 41.98 -7.29 -15.82
N LYS A 358 40.73 -7.48 -16.28
CA LYS A 358 39.57 -6.73 -15.79
C LYS A 358 39.43 -6.82 -14.28
N ARG A 359 39.51 -8.02 -13.70
CA ARG A 359 39.35 -8.21 -12.24
C ARG A 359 40.40 -7.46 -11.42
N LYS A 360 41.67 -7.47 -11.88
CA LYS A 360 42.75 -6.72 -11.22
C LYS A 360 42.52 -5.21 -11.32
N VAL A 361 42.14 -4.73 -12.50
CA VAL A 361 41.85 -3.32 -12.76
C VAL A 361 40.61 -2.85 -11.99
N ASP A 362 39.59 -3.71 -11.83
CA ASP A 362 38.38 -3.40 -11.08
C ASP A 362 38.66 -3.13 -9.60
N ALA A 363 39.52 -3.92 -8.97
CA ALA A 363 39.93 -3.67 -7.60
C ALA A 363 40.65 -2.32 -7.45
N LEU A 364 41.50 -1.95 -8.42
CA LEU A 364 42.20 -0.66 -8.42
C LEU A 364 41.24 0.52 -8.67
N ILE A 365 40.33 0.39 -9.63
CA ILE A 365 39.29 1.39 -9.93
C ILE A 365 38.42 1.61 -8.70
N LYS A 366 37.94 0.54 -8.07
CA LYS A 366 37.12 0.61 -6.85
C LYS A 366 37.83 1.37 -5.73
N ARG A 367 39.12 1.09 -5.51
CA ARG A 367 39.91 1.81 -4.49
C ARG A 367 40.02 3.31 -4.79
N VAL A 368 40.21 3.69 -6.06
CA VAL A 368 40.22 5.10 -6.47
C VAL A 368 38.85 5.75 -6.27
N GLU A 369 37.78 5.05 -6.59
CA GLU A 369 36.40 5.51 -6.39
C GLU A 369 36.10 5.74 -4.90
N ASP A 370 36.49 4.80 -4.02
CA ASP A 370 36.32 4.92 -2.58
C ASP A 370 37.06 6.15 -2.04
N ILE A 371 38.30 6.39 -2.48
CA ILE A 371 39.09 7.58 -2.12
C ILE A 371 38.40 8.87 -2.60
N LEU A 372 38.01 8.93 -3.88
CA LEU A 372 37.36 10.12 -4.43
C LEU A 372 36.02 10.39 -3.74
N LYS A 373 35.30 9.34 -3.36
CA LYS A 373 34.04 9.44 -2.63
C LYS A 373 34.24 10.07 -1.26
N VAL A 374 35.16 9.59 -0.43
CA VAL A 374 35.36 10.15 0.92
C VAL A 374 35.81 11.61 0.87
N VAL A 375 36.69 11.97 -0.08
CA VAL A 375 37.13 13.37 -0.29
C VAL A 375 35.97 14.26 -0.76
N ASP A 376 35.08 13.74 -1.62
CA ASP A 376 33.91 14.48 -2.10
C ASP A 376 32.82 14.62 -1.03
N GLU A 377 32.60 13.61 -0.20
CA GLU A 377 31.59 13.59 0.86
C GLU A 377 31.95 14.49 2.05
N ASP A 378 33.24 14.71 2.31
CA ASP A 378 33.70 15.66 3.31
C ASP A 378 33.33 17.12 2.99
N LYS A 379 33.19 17.46 1.70
CA LYS A 379 32.80 18.79 1.18
C LYS A 379 33.74 19.96 1.51
N SER A 380 34.76 19.79 2.35
CA SER A 380 35.72 20.84 2.68
C SER A 380 36.75 21.10 1.56
N LYS A 381 36.82 20.19 0.58
CA LYS A 381 37.88 20.16 -0.45
C LYS A 381 39.28 20.10 0.17
N GLY A 382 39.42 19.34 1.25
CA GLY A 382 40.67 19.08 1.95
C GLY A 382 41.02 20.05 3.06
N VAL A 383 40.19 21.06 3.34
CA VAL A 383 40.44 22.01 4.45
C VAL A 383 40.32 21.33 5.82
N HIS A 384 39.44 20.33 5.97
CA HIS A 384 39.29 19.60 7.22
C HIS A 384 40.51 18.74 7.59
N ASN A 385 41.29 18.28 6.60
CA ASN A 385 42.56 17.59 6.82
C ASN A 385 43.38 17.55 5.51
N PHE A 386 44.21 18.56 5.30
CA PHE A 386 44.89 18.76 4.01
C PHE A 386 45.96 17.70 3.74
N ILE A 387 46.75 17.36 4.76
CA ILE A 387 47.83 16.37 4.65
C ILE A 387 47.26 14.99 4.36
N TYR A 388 46.21 14.57 5.07
CA TYR A 388 45.53 13.31 4.81
C TYR A 388 44.92 13.28 3.41
N THR A 389 44.26 14.37 2.98
CA THR A 389 43.70 14.46 1.62
C THR A 389 44.78 14.28 0.55
N LYS A 390 45.95 14.93 0.71
CA LYS A 390 47.08 14.77 -0.22
C LYS A 390 47.60 13.34 -0.26
N LYS A 391 47.69 12.69 0.90
CA LYS A 391 48.09 11.28 1.00
C LYS A 391 47.12 10.37 0.24
N LEU A 392 45.81 10.54 0.44
CA LEU A 392 44.78 9.79 -0.26
C LEU A 392 44.82 10.00 -1.77
N LEU A 393 44.92 11.25 -2.24
CA LEU A 393 44.98 11.54 -3.67
C LEU A 393 46.27 11.01 -4.31
N SER A 394 47.40 11.03 -3.60
CA SER A 394 48.63 10.40 -4.08
C SER A 394 48.50 8.87 -4.17
N GLU A 395 47.81 8.23 -3.21
CA GLU A 395 47.46 6.82 -3.31
C GLU A 395 46.62 6.55 -4.57
N ALA A 396 45.57 7.34 -4.79
CA ALA A 396 44.71 7.21 -5.96
C ALA A 396 45.49 7.39 -7.28
N GLU A 397 46.39 8.37 -7.36
CA GLU A 397 47.27 8.58 -8.52
C GLU A 397 48.13 7.34 -8.80
N LYS A 398 48.72 6.72 -7.75
CA LYS A 398 49.50 5.48 -7.87
C LYS A 398 48.64 4.32 -8.37
N LYS A 399 47.41 4.16 -7.86
CA LYS A 399 46.48 3.10 -8.29
C LYS A 399 46.05 3.27 -9.75
N VAL A 400 45.77 4.51 -10.17
CA VAL A 400 45.49 4.84 -11.58
C VAL A 400 46.69 4.47 -12.47
N PHE A 401 47.91 4.81 -12.06
CA PHE A 401 49.11 4.44 -12.81
C PHE A 401 49.29 2.92 -12.93
N SER A 402 49.09 2.17 -11.83
CA SER A 402 49.13 0.71 -11.85
C SER A 402 48.06 0.12 -12.78
N ALA A 403 46.83 0.65 -12.75
CA ALA A 403 45.74 0.20 -13.61
C ALA A 403 46.05 0.45 -15.10
N LYS A 404 46.59 1.62 -15.44
CA LYS A 404 47.03 1.94 -16.81
C LYS A 404 48.11 0.97 -17.27
N ARG A 405 49.13 0.72 -16.45
CA ARG A 405 50.21 -0.23 -16.77
C ARG A 405 49.70 -1.65 -17.00
N SER A 406 48.72 -2.11 -16.22
CA SER A 406 48.09 -3.41 -16.42
C SER A 406 47.32 -3.51 -17.74
N LEU A 407 46.69 -2.44 -18.20
CA LEU A 407 45.96 -2.41 -19.47
C LEU A 407 46.89 -2.19 -20.68
N SER A 408 47.95 -1.38 -20.55
CA SER A 408 48.93 -1.15 -21.62
C SER A 408 49.70 -2.42 -21.99
N LYS A 409 50.08 -3.25 -21.01
CA LYS A 409 50.70 -4.56 -21.23
C LYS A 409 49.85 -5.55 -22.05
N TRP A 410 48.56 -5.26 -22.19
CA TRP A 410 47.64 -6.08 -22.96
C TRP A 410 47.32 -5.46 -24.34
N LEU A 411 47.45 -4.13 -24.48
CA LEU A 411 47.23 -3.43 -25.75
C LEU A 411 48.44 -3.51 -26.69
N GLU A 412 49.63 -3.76 -26.14
CA GLU A 412 50.84 -4.21 -26.85
C GLU A 412 50.77 -5.71 -27.13
#